data_AF-A0A627JLH2-F1
#
_entry.id   AF-A0A627JLH2-F1
#
_cell.length_a   1.000
_cell.length_b   1.000
_cell.length_c   1.000
_cell.angle_alpha   90.00
_cell.angle_beta   90.00
_cell.angle_gamma   90.00
#
_symmetry.space_group_name_H-M   'P 1'
#
loop_
_entity.id
_entity.type
_entity.pdbx_description
1 polymer ?
#
loop_
_entity_poly.entity_id
_entity_poly.type
_entity_poly.pdbx_seq_one_letter_code
_entity_poly.pdbx_strand_id
1 'polypeptide(L)'
;MRADLANSTPANVDTLIGGLSGRYSQPSSTIVVDNHPYYGDLKAAWNAAPEGSTLLLGKKDYNITGLWSGARNTKKNILIVGLGMPELSADKSRFVEGTGTVIRGSVKNEAKGFKIFNLGIDCGNYVSQNLYQPVTYEDALQIYGAGDNANIGLDKVKTLNSIGVASKPGTHSILLEQLSGVTLGYVECIGGFHGLTVKCRDLKGGIAHVYGQYGDAFIFKSDSGGPCTGNYMERITVGLYDNAGWPDVTMGGIYDAHDGVTIDGISIGELVVRNASWGLIPSDENTGFVTNINIGRYSAFGVYGNYYSLTIDNRCVGWTIGEHRISNASGGIRVHPDSVEINIGTGSSKGNTESGYALGGNSLSHGIIFANENGKYGVDYLGGVGLDASLIRGFTNGFGLASALPSARDGNPLNGWADTGAFDMPITGKTVSIIGSLTRGTAAVAYKSLSICQPRKRVPIPAFGTNASGTRVPVECYMETDGSLNVVGFASIPTGGTIDFNGDYLCK
;
A
#
# COMPACT_ATOMS: atom_id res chain seq x y z
N MET A 1 -12.13 -78.01 -38.62
CA MET A 1 -10.93 -77.15 -38.51
C MET A 1 -11.39 -75.70 -38.57
N ARG A 2 -11.55 -75.07 -37.40
CA ARG A 2 -11.75 -73.62 -37.26
C ARG A 2 -10.73 -73.17 -36.23
N ALA A 3 -9.92 -72.19 -36.63
CA ALA A 3 -8.82 -71.64 -35.87
C ALA A 3 -9.32 -70.70 -34.77
N ASP A 4 -8.56 -70.69 -33.68
CA ASP A 4 -8.84 -70.05 -32.41
C ASP A 4 -8.80 -68.52 -32.44
N LEU A 5 -9.65 -67.96 -31.57
CA LEU A 5 -9.65 -66.58 -31.08
C LEU A 5 -8.62 -66.43 -29.96
N ALA A 6 -7.66 -65.51 -30.09
CA ALA A 6 -7.13 -64.64 -29.01
C ALA A 6 -5.92 -63.81 -29.47
N ASN A 7 -6.09 -62.49 -29.63
CA ASN A 7 -5.23 -61.43 -29.07
C ASN A 7 -5.54 -60.08 -29.74
N SER A 8 -6.18 -59.17 -29.01
CA SER A 8 -5.99 -57.74 -29.21
C SER A 8 -6.27 -57.01 -27.89
N THR A 9 -5.20 -56.44 -27.34
CA THR A 9 -5.18 -55.42 -26.29
C THR A 9 -6.17 -54.27 -26.57
N PRO A 10 -6.82 -53.67 -25.56
CA PRO A 10 -7.57 -52.44 -25.77
C PRO A 10 -6.60 -51.28 -26.02
N ALA A 11 -6.82 -50.61 -27.15
CA ALA A 11 -6.08 -49.46 -27.62
C ALA A 11 -6.17 -48.27 -26.65
N ASN A 12 -5.08 -47.50 -26.61
CA ASN A 12 -4.97 -46.18 -26.00
C ASN A 12 -6.18 -45.29 -26.32
N VAL A 13 -6.78 -44.71 -25.28
CA VAL A 13 -7.90 -43.78 -25.37
C VAL A 13 -7.40 -42.33 -25.58
N ASP A 14 -6.36 -42.15 -26.41
CA ASP A 14 -5.73 -40.83 -26.64
C ASP A 14 -6.21 -40.12 -27.91
N THR A 15 -7.22 -40.64 -28.61
CA THR A 15 -7.60 -40.10 -29.94
C THR A 15 -9.01 -39.53 -29.98
N LEU A 16 -9.35 -38.55 -29.13
CA LEU A 16 -10.57 -37.75 -29.32
C LEU A 16 -10.53 -36.36 -28.64
N ILE A 17 -9.45 -35.61 -28.82
CA ILE A 17 -9.51 -34.12 -28.82
C ILE A 17 -8.74 -33.63 -30.06
N GLY A 18 -9.46 -33.32 -31.12
CA GLY A 18 -8.89 -32.86 -32.38
C GLY A 18 -8.15 -31.53 -32.22
N GLY A 19 -6.89 -31.49 -32.66
CA GLY A 19 -6.16 -30.24 -32.93
C GLY A 19 -4.79 -30.06 -32.27
N LEU A 20 -4.30 -31.00 -31.46
CA LEU A 20 -3.06 -30.84 -30.66
C LEU A 20 -1.81 -31.55 -31.22
N SER A 21 -1.70 -31.79 -32.53
CA SER A 21 -0.53 -32.46 -33.12
C SER A 21 0.69 -31.57 -33.38
N GLY A 22 0.77 -30.38 -32.79
CA GLY A 22 1.99 -29.60 -32.86
C GLY A 22 2.00 -28.37 -31.97
N ARG A 23 2.98 -28.30 -31.06
CA ARG A 23 3.45 -27.12 -30.30
C ARG A 23 2.91 -26.86 -28.89
N TYR A 24 2.40 -27.88 -28.20
CA TYR A 24 2.48 -27.91 -26.73
C TYR A 24 3.24 -29.16 -26.33
N SER A 25 4.46 -29.00 -25.81
CA SER A 25 5.09 -30.08 -25.07
C SER A 25 4.18 -30.37 -23.88
N GLN A 26 3.57 -31.56 -23.83
CA GLN A 26 3.01 -32.06 -22.58
C GLN A 26 4.11 -32.01 -21.50
N PRO A 27 3.76 -31.86 -20.21
CA PRO A 27 4.73 -32.00 -19.13
C PRO A 27 5.57 -33.26 -19.34
N SER A 28 6.87 -33.19 -19.04
CA SER A 28 7.79 -34.33 -19.24
C SER A 28 7.34 -35.59 -18.51
N SER A 29 6.53 -35.45 -17.45
CA SER A 29 5.76 -36.52 -16.81
C SER A 29 4.64 -35.96 -15.93
N THR A 30 3.44 -36.54 -16.01
CA THR A 30 2.33 -36.27 -15.08
C THR A 30 2.24 -37.41 -14.06
N ILE A 31 2.29 -37.08 -12.76
CA ILE A 31 2.17 -38.00 -11.64
C ILE A 31 0.84 -37.73 -10.95
N VAL A 32 -0.09 -38.68 -11.04
CA VAL A 32 -1.28 -38.69 -10.18
C VAL A 32 -0.87 -39.28 -8.84
N VAL A 33 -0.76 -38.44 -7.81
CA VAL A 33 -0.18 -38.81 -6.52
C VAL A 33 -0.98 -39.90 -5.81
N ASP A 34 -2.27 -40.00 -6.10
CA ASP A 34 -3.17 -41.01 -5.54
C ASP A 34 -3.00 -42.41 -6.15
N ASN A 35 -2.34 -42.52 -7.30
CA ASN A 35 -2.14 -43.80 -7.98
C ASN A 35 -0.87 -44.50 -7.48
N HIS A 36 -0.75 -45.80 -7.81
CA HIS A 36 0.52 -46.52 -7.68
C HIS A 36 1.63 -45.77 -8.45
N PRO A 37 2.84 -45.62 -7.89
CA PRO A 37 3.33 -46.24 -6.65
C PRO A 37 3.12 -45.42 -5.36
N TYR A 38 2.54 -44.23 -5.42
CA TYR A 38 2.58 -43.28 -4.31
C TYR A 38 1.37 -43.35 -3.38
N TYR A 39 0.20 -43.77 -3.86
CA TYR A 39 -0.99 -44.03 -3.03
C TYR A 39 -1.38 -42.87 -2.09
N GLY A 40 -1.12 -41.62 -2.49
CA GLY A 40 -1.35 -40.41 -1.68
C GLY A 40 -0.12 -39.89 -0.94
N ASP A 41 1.04 -40.53 -1.04
CA ASP A 41 2.29 -40.02 -0.47
C ASP A 41 2.91 -38.94 -1.39
N LEU A 42 2.48 -37.69 -1.16
CA LEU A 42 3.02 -36.52 -1.86
C LEU A 42 4.52 -36.33 -1.61
N LYS A 43 5.01 -36.68 -0.42
CA LYS A 43 6.43 -36.52 -0.07
C LYS A 43 7.29 -37.44 -0.93
N ALA A 44 6.90 -38.70 -1.07
CA ALA A 44 7.56 -39.65 -1.95
C ALA A 44 7.41 -39.26 -3.43
N ALA A 45 6.21 -38.86 -3.85
CA ALA A 45 5.94 -38.45 -5.24
C ALA A 45 6.80 -37.26 -5.65
N TRP A 46 6.87 -36.22 -4.82
CA TRP A 46 7.67 -35.01 -5.10
C TRP A 46 9.18 -35.35 -5.12
N ASN A 47 9.66 -36.14 -4.17
CA ASN A 47 11.07 -36.55 -4.14
C ASN A 47 11.47 -37.44 -5.34
N ALA A 48 10.55 -38.22 -5.89
CA ALA A 48 10.79 -39.03 -7.08
C ALA A 48 10.58 -38.27 -8.40
N ALA A 49 9.78 -37.19 -8.39
CA ALA A 49 9.42 -36.45 -9.60
C ALA A 49 10.67 -35.86 -10.30
N PRO A 50 10.90 -36.11 -11.60
CA PRO A 50 11.92 -35.39 -12.36
C PRO A 50 11.54 -33.92 -12.55
N GLU A 51 12.52 -33.09 -12.93
CA GLU A 51 12.25 -31.71 -13.33
C GLU A 51 11.24 -31.65 -14.49
N GLY A 52 10.36 -30.64 -14.46
CA GLY A 52 9.27 -30.50 -15.44
C GLY A 52 8.01 -31.33 -15.14
N SER A 53 7.98 -32.06 -14.02
CA SER A 53 6.84 -32.89 -13.66
C SER A 53 5.62 -32.09 -13.19
N THR A 54 4.44 -32.66 -13.46
CA THR A 54 3.18 -32.22 -12.85
C THR A 54 2.73 -33.22 -11.79
N LEU A 55 2.49 -32.75 -10.57
CA LEU A 55 1.89 -33.50 -9.46
C LEU A 55 0.40 -33.16 -9.39
N LEU A 56 -0.45 -34.13 -9.72
CA LEU A 56 -1.91 -33.99 -9.63
C LEU A 56 -2.41 -34.58 -8.31
N LEU A 57 -3.13 -33.76 -7.55
CA LEU A 57 -3.63 -34.09 -6.23
C LEU A 57 -5.16 -34.18 -6.24
N GLY A 58 -5.72 -35.29 -5.76
CA GLY A 58 -7.14 -35.43 -5.45
C GLY A 58 -7.64 -34.55 -4.29
N LYS A 59 -8.94 -34.65 -4.01
CA LYS A 59 -9.66 -33.87 -2.98
C LYS A 59 -9.52 -34.50 -1.59
N LYS A 60 -8.31 -34.44 -1.02
CA LYS A 60 -7.99 -34.97 0.32
C LYS A 60 -6.75 -34.27 0.92
N ASP A 61 -6.32 -34.77 2.07
CA ASP A 61 -5.12 -34.28 2.75
C ASP A 61 -3.85 -35.02 2.33
N TYR A 62 -2.78 -34.27 2.10
CA TYR A 62 -1.43 -34.76 1.78
C TYR A 62 -0.45 -34.27 2.83
N ASN A 63 0.10 -35.17 3.63
CA ASN A 63 1.05 -34.80 4.67
C ASN A 63 2.47 -34.68 4.11
N ILE A 64 3.06 -33.49 4.22
CA ILE A 64 4.45 -33.21 3.85
C ILE A 64 5.27 -32.64 5.03
N THR A 65 4.78 -32.77 6.27
CA THR A 65 5.50 -32.23 7.43
C THR A 65 6.95 -32.73 7.47
N GLY A 66 7.86 -31.78 7.74
CA GLY A 66 9.30 -32.04 7.79
C GLY A 66 9.96 -32.37 6.44
N LEU A 67 9.28 -32.31 5.29
CA LEU A 67 9.92 -32.49 3.98
C LEU A 67 11.03 -31.46 3.74
N TRP A 68 10.81 -30.20 4.13
CA TRP A 68 11.71 -29.08 3.89
C TRP A 68 12.22 -28.43 5.19
N SER A 69 12.46 -29.24 6.23
CA SER A 69 13.06 -28.74 7.48
C SER A 69 14.51 -28.32 7.21
N GLY A 70 14.74 -27.02 7.02
CA GLY A 70 16.05 -26.44 6.67
C GLY A 70 16.47 -26.53 5.19
N ALA A 71 15.59 -26.97 4.29
CA ALA A 71 15.86 -27.10 2.86
C ALA A 71 14.69 -26.55 2.02
N ARG A 72 14.79 -26.61 0.68
CA ARG A 72 13.75 -26.20 -0.26
C ARG A 72 13.75 -27.08 -1.51
N ASN A 73 12.66 -27.07 -2.27
CA ASN A 73 12.63 -27.69 -3.59
C ASN A 73 13.61 -26.99 -4.54
N THR A 74 14.56 -27.74 -5.08
CA THR A 74 15.55 -27.32 -6.09
C THR A 74 15.21 -27.77 -7.50
N LYS A 75 14.20 -28.64 -7.67
CA LYS A 75 13.82 -29.19 -8.98
C LYS A 75 13.03 -28.18 -9.78
N LYS A 76 13.53 -27.85 -10.98
CA LYS A 76 12.90 -26.86 -11.85
C LYS A 76 11.58 -27.33 -12.45
N ASN A 77 10.72 -26.37 -12.78
CA ASN A 77 9.49 -26.57 -13.54
C ASN A 77 8.50 -27.59 -12.92
N ILE A 78 8.51 -27.73 -11.58
CA ILE A 78 7.51 -28.53 -10.89
C ILE A 78 6.18 -27.78 -10.88
N LEU A 79 5.13 -28.46 -11.32
CA LEU A 79 3.75 -27.98 -11.27
C LEU A 79 2.95 -28.82 -10.27
N ILE A 80 2.26 -28.19 -9.32
CA ILE A 80 1.34 -28.85 -8.39
C ILE A 80 -0.08 -28.36 -8.66
N VAL A 81 -1.01 -29.29 -8.89
CA VAL A 81 -2.41 -28.96 -9.19
C VAL A 81 -3.33 -29.74 -8.26
N GLY A 82 -4.12 -29.02 -7.46
CA GLY A 82 -5.21 -29.58 -6.68
C GLY A 82 -6.57 -29.52 -7.39
N LEU A 83 -7.60 -30.02 -6.71
CA LEU A 83 -8.99 -30.08 -7.16
C LEU A 83 -9.91 -29.12 -6.37
N GLY A 84 -9.36 -28.02 -5.86
CA GLY A 84 -10.12 -26.93 -5.25
C GLY A 84 -9.54 -26.45 -3.92
N MET A 85 -9.75 -25.17 -3.61
CA MET A 85 -9.44 -24.62 -2.30
C MET A 85 -10.37 -25.21 -1.24
N PRO A 86 -9.86 -25.64 -0.09
CA PRO A 86 -10.66 -26.25 0.97
C PRO A 86 -11.43 -25.21 1.80
N GLU A 87 -12.44 -25.69 2.53
CA GLU A 87 -13.15 -24.93 3.55
C GLU A 87 -12.31 -24.83 4.83
N LEU A 88 -12.43 -23.70 5.53
CA LEU A 88 -11.85 -23.51 6.86
C LEU A 88 -12.76 -24.16 7.92
N SER A 89 -12.19 -24.91 8.88
CA SER A 89 -12.96 -25.49 9.96
C SER A 89 -13.60 -24.41 10.86
N ALA A 90 -14.72 -24.73 11.52
CA ALA A 90 -15.45 -23.77 12.36
C ALA A 90 -14.60 -23.22 13.52
N ASP A 91 -13.74 -24.07 14.10
CA ASP A 91 -12.76 -23.73 15.13
C ASP A 91 -11.48 -23.08 14.58
N LYS A 92 -11.37 -22.94 13.25
CA LYS A 92 -10.26 -22.31 12.52
C LYS A 92 -8.91 -23.01 12.72
N SER A 93 -8.91 -24.24 13.23
CA SER A 93 -7.68 -24.96 13.58
C SER A 93 -7.01 -25.66 12.40
N ARG A 94 -7.76 -25.90 11.31
CA ARG A 94 -7.34 -26.65 10.11
C ARG A 94 -8.27 -26.40 8.91
N PHE A 95 -7.88 -26.89 7.75
CA PHE A 95 -8.81 -27.08 6.64
C PHE A 95 -9.63 -28.37 6.79
N VAL A 96 -10.87 -28.34 6.30
CA VAL A 96 -11.80 -29.47 6.37
C VAL A 96 -11.47 -30.49 5.30
N GLU A 97 -11.14 -31.71 5.72
CA GLU A 97 -10.83 -32.83 4.83
C GLU A 97 -11.96 -33.08 3.82
N GLY A 98 -11.61 -33.34 2.56
CA GLY A 98 -12.57 -33.66 1.50
C GLY A 98 -13.36 -32.47 0.94
N THR A 99 -13.18 -31.25 1.46
CA THR A 99 -13.80 -30.02 0.89
C THR A 99 -12.96 -29.39 -0.22
N GLY A 100 -11.67 -29.71 -0.26
CA GLY A 100 -10.74 -29.35 -1.34
C GLY A 100 -9.49 -30.25 -1.29
N THR A 101 -8.43 -29.85 -1.98
CA THR A 101 -7.10 -30.43 -1.83
C THR A 101 -6.37 -29.70 -0.71
N VAL A 102 -5.80 -30.43 0.26
CA VAL A 102 -5.05 -29.85 1.37
C VAL A 102 -3.64 -30.43 1.39
N ILE A 103 -2.62 -29.58 1.34
CA ILE A 103 -1.25 -29.95 1.68
C ILE A 103 -1.04 -29.58 3.15
N ARG A 104 -0.79 -30.57 4.00
CA ARG A 104 -0.49 -30.37 5.43
C ARG A 104 1.02 -30.28 5.63
N GLY A 105 1.49 -29.10 6.04
CA GLY A 105 2.91 -28.79 6.18
C GLY A 105 3.38 -27.75 5.16
N SER A 106 4.62 -27.30 5.36
CA SER A 106 5.18 -26.15 4.64
C SER A 106 5.63 -26.52 3.22
N VAL A 107 5.22 -25.69 2.26
CA VAL A 107 5.65 -25.78 0.85
C VAL A 107 6.79 -24.76 0.65
N LYS A 108 8.01 -25.25 0.46
CA LYS A 108 9.20 -24.39 0.28
C LYS A 108 9.90 -24.66 -1.05
N ASN A 109 10.21 -23.61 -1.80
CA ASN A 109 10.81 -23.71 -3.13
C ASN A 109 11.89 -22.64 -3.37
N GLU A 110 12.99 -23.06 -4.01
CA GLU A 110 14.05 -22.19 -4.54
C GLU A 110 14.32 -22.43 -6.04
N ALA A 111 13.51 -23.27 -6.68
CA ALA A 111 13.66 -23.59 -8.09
C ALA A 111 12.84 -22.66 -9.00
N LYS A 112 13.35 -22.41 -10.21
CA LYS A 112 12.61 -21.71 -11.27
C LYS A 112 11.50 -22.58 -11.86
N GLY A 113 10.46 -21.94 -12.38
CA GLY A 113 9.33 -22.56 -13.07
C GLY A 113 8.34 -23.24 -12.13
N PHE A 114 8.48 -23.07 -10.81
CA PHE A 114 7.57 -23.67 -9.84
C PHE A 114 6.19 -23.03 -9.94
N LYS A 115 5.16 -23.88 -9.97
CA LYS A 115 3.77 -23.45 -10.08
C LYS A 115 2.87 -24.27 -9.17
N ILE A 116 1.90 -23.63 -8.53
CA ILE A 116 0.98 -24.29 -7.61
C ILE A 116 -0.42 -23.68 -7.70
N PHE A 117 -1.43 -24.55 -7.87
CA PHE A 117 -2.80 -24.12 -8.16
C PHE A 117 -3.89 -24.93 -7.46
N ASN A 118 -5.04 -24.27 -7.21
CA ASN A 118 -6.31 -24.89 -6.79
C ASN A 118 -6.22 -25.77 -5.54
N LEU A 119 -5.62 -25.28 -4.46
CA LEU A 119 -5.45 -26.06 -3.22
C LEU A 119 -5.32 -25.18 -1.98
N GLY A 120 -5.37 -25.83 -0.81
CA GLY A 120 -5.01 -25.24 0.47
C GLY A 120 -3.67 -25.74 0.99
N ILE A 121 -2.94 -24.90 1.71
CA ILE A 121 -1.73 -25.27 2.45
C ILE A 121 -1.98 -25.01 3.94
N ASP A 122 -2.03 -26.09 4.71
CA ASP A 122 -2.38 -26.08 6.14
C ASP A 122 -1.11 -26.22 6.99
N CYS A 123 -0.74 -25.11 7.60
CA CYS A 123 0.21 -24.99 8.72
C CYS A 123 -0.51 -24.46 9.97
N GLY A 124 -1.82 -24.71 10.09
CA GLY A 124 -2.67 -24.28 11.19
C GLY A 124 -2.33 -24.97 12.51
N ASN A 125 -3.13 -24.68 13.54
CA ASN A 125 -2.90 -25.19 14.89
C ASN A 125 -2.84 -26.72 14.92
N TYR A 126 -3.76 -27.40 14.22
CA TYR A 126 -3.79 -28.86 14.20
C TYR A 126 -2.49 -29.45 13.63
N VAL A 127 -2.04 -28.96 12.47
CA VAL A 127 -0.82 -29.45 11.81
C VAL A 127 0.41 -29.15 12.67
N SER A 128 0.53 -27.91 13.17
CA SER A 128 1.65 -27.45 13.99
C SER A 128 1.82 -28.25 15.28
N GLN A 129 0.71 -28.62 15.93
CA GLN A 129 0.71 -29.26 17.26
C GLN A 129 0.67 -30.78 17.20
N ASN A 130 0.04 -31.38 16.18
CA ASN A 130 -0.20 -32.82 16.13
C ASN A 130 0.63 -33.55 15.08
N LEU A 131 0.99 -32.89 13.97
CA LEU A 131 1.70 -33.53 12.86
C LEU A 131 3.20 -33.21 12.80
N TYR A 132 3.62 -32.08 13.36
CA TYR A 132 5.03 -31.81 13.63
C TYR A 132 5.44 -32.39 15.00
N GLN A 133 6.59 -33.04 15.04
CA GLN A 133 7.21 -33.57 16.25
C GLN A 133 8.70 -33.17 16.26
N PRO A 134 9.14 -32.23 17.12
CA PRO A 134 8.36 -31.47 18.11
C PRO A 134 7.40 -30.45 17.47
N VAL A 135 6.52 -29.84 18.29
CA VAL A 135 5.62 -28.74 17.87
C VAL A 135 6.43 -27.69 17.13
N THR A 136 6.04 -27.41 15.89
CA THR A 136 6.76 -26.50 15.00
C THR A 136 5.74 -25.65 14.24
N TYR A 137 5.99 -24.35 14.19
CA TYR A 137 5.21 -23.39 13.41
C TYR A 137 6.05 -22.96 12.21
N GLU A 138 5.47 -23.06 11.02
CA GLU A 138 6.16 -22.84 9.76
C GLU A 138 5.40 -21.85 8.89
N ASP A 139 6.11 -21.24 7.94
CA ASP A 139 5.50 -20.56 6.81
C ASP A 139 4.64 -21.56 6.03
N ALA A 140 3.48 -21.14 5.51
CA ALA A 140 2.67 -22.04 4.71
C ALA A 140 3.29 -22.22 3.32
N LEU A 141 3.54 -21.12 2.62
CA LEU A 141 4.21 -21.11 1.31
C LEU A 141 5.41 -20.17 1.31
N GLN A 142 6.59 -20.70 0.97
CA GLN A 142 7.80 -19.92 0.83
C GLN A 142 8.43 -20.14 -0.55
N ILE A 143 8.57 -19.07 -1.32
CA ILE A 143 9.39 -19.02 -2.52
C ILE A 143 10.56 -18.09 -2.25
N TYR A 144 11.74 -18.66 -2.08
CA TYR A 144 12.93 -17.93 -1.64
C TYR A 144 14.10 -18.28 -2.54
N GLY A 145 14.84 -17.27 -3.03
CA GLY A 145 16.12 -17.49 -3.72
C GLY A 145 16.02 -18.10 -5.11
N ALA A 146 14.83 -18.09 -5.73
CA ALA A 146 14.66 -18.59 -7.10
C ALA A 146 15.38 -17.73 -8.17
N GLY A 147 15.78 -16.52 -7.79
CA GLY A 147 16.52 -15.57 -8.63
C GLY A 147 15.68 -14.95 -9.74
N ASP A 148 16.35 -14.34 -10.70
CA ASP A 148 15.71 -13.53 -11.73
C ASP A 148 15.01 -14.40 -12.79
N ASN A 149 13.91 -13.88 -13.35
CA ASN A 149 13.11 -14.56 -14.37
C ASN A 149 12.68 -15.96 -13.91
N ALA A 150 12.21 -16.05 -12.66
CA ALA A 150 11.92 -17.33 -12.02
C ALA A 150 10.64 -18.00 -12.56
N ASN A 151 9.75 -17.30 -13.27
CA ASN A 151 8.52 -17.86 -13.85
C ASN A 151 7.68 -18.64 -12.81
N ILE A 152 7.45 -18.00 -11.67
CA ILE A 152 6.68 -18.57 -10.57
C ILE A 152 5.19 -18.30 -10.79
N GLY A 153 4.34 -19.28 -10.54
CA GLY A 153 2.89 -19.13 -10.71
C GLY A 153 2.10 -19.61 -9.49
N LEU A 154 1.31 -18.72 -8.89
CA LEU A 154 0.45 -19.03 -7.74
C LEU A 154 -0.98 -18.59 -8.08
N ASP A 155 -1.96 -19.49 -8.09
CA ASP A 155 -3.37 -19.11 -8.32
C ASP A 155 -4.34 -20.07 -7.61
N LYS A 156 -5.39 -19.51 -7.00
CA LYS A 156 -6.36 -20.21 -6.16
C LYS A 156 -5.67 -21.04 -5.08
N VAL A 157 -4.80 -20.36 -4.32
CA VAL A 157 -4.08 -20.93 -3.18
C VAL A 157 -4.60 -20.30 -1.90
N LYS A 158 -5.05 -21.16 -0.97
CA LYS A 158 -5.52 -20.75 0.36
C LYS A 158 -4.53 -21.23 1.41
N THR A 159 -3.95 -20.34 2.20
CA THR A 159 -3.02 -20.72 3.28
C THR A 159 -3.69 -20.57 4.63
N LEU A 160 -3.35 -21.48 5.54
CA LEU A 160 -3.72 -21.39 6.95
C LEU A 160 -2.47 -21.55 7.79
N ASN A 161 -2.16 -20.54 8.59
CA ASN A 161 -1.14 -20.61 9.64
C ASN A 161 -1.83 -20.61 11.00
N SER A 162 -1.04 -20.78 12.07
CA SER A 162 -1.56 -20.83 13.44
C SER A 162 -2.35 -19.57 13.83
N ILE A 163 -3.47 -19.75 14.54
CA ILE A 163 -4.40 -18.70 14.99
C ILE A 163 -4.62 -18.80 16.51
N GLY A 164 -4.69 -17.67 17.23
CA GLY A 164 -4.89 -17.64 18.68
C GLY A 164 -3.79 -18.32 19.52
N VAL A 165 -2.57 -18.42 18.99
CA VAL A 165 -1.42 -19.03 19.69
C VAL A 165 -0.66 -17.97 20.49
N ALA A 166 -0.47 -18.21 21.80
CA ALA A 166 0.14 -17.26 22.72
C ALA A 166 1.56 -16.82 22.35
N SER A 167 2.36 -17.70 21.74
CA SER A 167 3.73 -17.39 21.32
C SER A 167 3.82 -16.50 20.08
N LYS A 168 2.70 -16.29 19.35
CA LYS A 168 2.62 -15.47 18.13
C LYS A 168 3.82 -15.71 17.19
N PRO A 169 4.01 -16.95 16.70
CA PRO A 169 5.22 -17.33 15.97
C PRO A 169 5.36 -16.49 14.69
N GLY A 170 6.57 -15.98 14.42
CA GLY A 170 6.91 -15.13 13.27
C GLY A 170 6.88 -15.84 11.91
N THR A 171 5.73 -16.40 11.55
CA THR A 171 5.49 -17.12 10.29
C THR A 171 4.76 -16.25 9.28
N HIS A 172 4.96 -16.58 8.01
CA HIS A 172 4.31 -15.98 6.85
C HIS A 172 3.26 -16.93 6.27
N SER A 173 2.11 -16.38 5.86
CA SER A 173 1.21 -17.11 4.98
C SER A 173 1.87 -17.38 3.62
N ILE A 174 2.36 -16.32 2.98
CA ILE A 174 3.10 -16.44 1.72
C ILE A 174 4.32 -15.51 1.78
N LEU A 175 5.51 -16.08 1.61
CA LEU A 175 6.76 -15.33 1.47
C LEU A 175 7.29 -15.45 0.04
N LEU A 176 7.46 -14.30 -0.62
CA LEU A 176 8.09 -14.16 -1.94
C LEU A 176 9.37 -13.34 -1.78
N GLU A 177 10.53 -13.97 -1.77
CA GLU A 177 11.81 -13.31 -1.49
C GLU A 177 12.94 -13.72 -2.44
N GLN A 178 13.80 -12.76 -2.82
CA GLN A 178 14.98 -13.02 -3.66
C GLN A 178 14.63 -13.68 -5.01
N LEU A 179 13.60 -13.17 -5.67
CA LEU A 179 13.16 -13.64 -6.98
C LEU A 179 12.58 -12.53 -7.84
N SER A 180 12.44 -12.80 -9.14
CA SER A 180 11.59 -12.00 -10.03
C SER A 180 10.72 -12.84 -10.96
N GLY A 181 9.69 -12.22 -11.55
CA GLY A 181 8.83 -12.87 -12.54
C GLY A 181 7.79 -13.80 -11.91
N VAL A 182 7.05 -13.27 -10.94
CA VAL A 182 5.92 -13.97 -10.29
C VAL A 182 4.62 -13.60 -10.99
N THR A 183 3.83 -14.60 -11.38
CA THR A 183 2.43 -14.43 -11.75
C THR A 183 1.55 -14.83 -10.59
N LEU A 184 0.79 -13.88 -10.05
CA LEU A 184 -0.13 -14.11 -8.95
C LEU A 184 -1.57 -14.04 -9.47
N GLY A 185 -2.36 -15.06 -9.18
CA GLY A 185 -3.81 -15.09 -9.34
C GLY A 185 -4.52 -14.78 -8.01
N TYR A 186 -5.56 -15.53 -7.66
CA TYR A 186 -6.21 -15.38 -6.36
C TYR A 186 -5.45 -16.12 -5.25
N VAL A 187 -5.16 -15.43 -4.14
CA VAL A 187 -4.65 -16.05 -2.92
C VAL A 187 -5.42 -15.58 -1.70
N GLU A 188 -5.61 -16.48 -0.74
CA GLU A 188 -6.28 -16.21 0.53
C GLU A 188 -5.36 -16.62 1.68
N CYS A 189 -4.96 -15.65 2.50
CA CYS A 189 -3.96 -15.80 3.55
C CYS A 189 -4.62 -15.69 4.94
N ILE A 190 -4.61 -16.79 5.70
CA ILE A 190 -5.34 -16.88 6.97
C ILE A 190 -4.38 -17.18 8.11
N GLY A 191 -4.41 -16.35 9.16
CA GLY A 191 -3.59 -16.55 10.35
C GLY A 191 -2.10 -16.27 10.13
N GLY A 192 -1.28 -16.64 11.12
CA GLY A 192 0.15 -16.38 11.13
C GLY A 192 0.49 -14.97 11.63
N PHE A 193 1.78 -14.67 11.74
CA PHE A 193 2.21 -13.32 12.14
C PHE A 193 2.12 -12.38 10.96
N HIS A 194 2.67 -12.78 9.82
CA HIS A 194 2.59 -12.03 8.58
C HIS A 194 1.71 -12.74 7.55
N GLY A 195 0.97 -11.96 6.78
CA GLY A 195 0.14 -12.46 5.69
C GLY A 195 0.94 -12.66 4.40
N LEU A 196 0.71 -11.78 3.42
CA LEU A 196 1.42 -11.80 2.14
C LEU A 196 2.65 -10.88 2.19
N THR A 197 3.84 -11.46 2.16
CA THR A 197 5.11 -10.72 2.15
C THR A 197 5.73 -10.73 0.75
N VAL A 198 5.82 -9.54 0.15
CA VAL A 198 6.37 -9.29 -1.19
C VAL A 198 7.73 -8.61 -1.05
N LYS A 199 8.78 -9.42 -1.22
CA LYS A 199 10.20 -9.03 -1.25
C LYS A 199 10.84 -9.51 -2.57
N CYS A 200 10.12 -9.25 -3.66
CA CYS A 200 10.46 -9.72 -4.99
C CYS A 200 10.32 -8.61 -6.02
N ARG A 201 10.75 -8.89 -7.25
CA ARG A 201 10.62 -7.97 -8.39
C ARG A 201 9.64 -8.49 -9.42
N ASP A 202 8.98 -7.58 -10.13
CA ASP A 202 8.14 -7.91 -11.28
C ASP A 202 7.06 -8.96 -11.00
N LEU A 203 6.43 -8.91 -9.82
CA LEU A 203 5.17 -9.59 -9.58
C LEU A 203 4.09 -8.95 -10.44
N LYS A 204 3.33 -9.74 -11.20
CA LYS A 204 2.25 -9.24 -12.06
C LYS A 204 0.93 -9.96 -11.76
N GLY A 205 -0.11 -9.16 -11.61
CA GLY A 205 -1.50 -9.59 -11.47
C GLY A 205 -1.93 -9.79 -10.02
N GLY A 206 -3.09 -10.40 -9.83
CA GLY A 206 -3.40 -11.07 -8.57
C GLY A 206 -4.31 -10.33 -7.61
N ILE A 207 -5.07 -11.13 -6.87
CA ILE A 207 -6.01 -10.71 -5.84
C ILE A 207 -5.59 -11.41 -4.55
N ALA A 208 -5.25 -10.65 -3.53
CA ALA A 208 -4.98 -11.19 -2.20
C ALA A 208 -6.11 -10.84 -1.24
N HIS A 209 -6.59 -11.82 -0.46
CA HIS A 209 -7.43 -11.58 0.70
C HIS A 209 -6.72 -12.10 1.95
N VAL A 210 -6.46 -11.22 2.91
CA VAL A 210 -5.60 -11.53 4.05
C VAL A 210 -6.32 -11.17 5.35
N TYR A 211 -6.44 -12.12 6.27
CA TYR A 211 -7.11 -11.89 7.55
C TYR A 211 -6.68 -12.87 8.66
N GLY A 212 -6.87 -12.45 9.91
CA GLY A 212 -6.55 -13.21 11.11
C GLY A 212 -5.09 -13.17 11.55
N GLN A 213 -4.28 -12.24 11.01
CA GLN A 213 -2.86 -12.08 11.33
C GLN A 213 -2.65 -11.44 12.71
N TYR A 214 -1.60 -11.86 13.42
CA TYR A 214 -1.16 -11.20 14.66
C TYR A 214 -0.35 -9.93 14.39
N GLY A 215 0.36 -9.90 13.26
CA GLY A 215 1.15 -8.79 12.74
C GLY A 215 0.63 -8.40 11.37
N ASP A 216 1.52 -7.93 10.49
CA ASP A 216 1.14 -7.28 9.22
C ASP A 216 0.43 -8.21 8.24
N ALA A 217 -0.74 -7.80 7.76
CA ALA A 217 -1.49 -8.55 6.76
C ALA A 217 -0.80 -8.59 5.40
N PHE A 218 -0.09 -7.53 5.02
CA PHE A 218 0.75 -7.55 3.83
C PHE A 218 1.97 -6.66 3.99
N ILE A 219 3.05 -7.02 3.31
CA ILE A 219 4.32 -6.32 3.40
C ILE A 219 4.89 -6.13 1.99
N PHE A 220 5.24 -4.90 1.65
CA PHE A 220 6.24 -4.63 0.61
C PHE A 220 7.55 -4.33 1.32
N LYS A 221 8.55 -5.22 1.19
CA LYS A 221 9.84 -5.06 1.86
C LYS A 221 10.98 -5.06 0.87
N SER A 222 11.90 -4.13 1.04
CA SER A 222 13.16 -4.05 0.31
C SER A 222 14.30 -3.94 1.33
N ASP A 223 15.37 -4.70 1.16
CA ASP A 223 16.54 -4.64 2.03
C ASP A 223 17.80 -5.16 1.32
N SER A 224 18.90 -5.33 2.04
CA SER A 224 20.17 -5.84 1.49
C SER A 224 20.07 -7.21 0.82
N GLY A 225 19.05 -8.00 1.14
CA GLY A 225 18.74 -9.28 0.52
C GLY A 225 18.13 -9.15 -0.88
N GLY A 226 17.55 -8.00 -1.24
CA GLY A 226 17.08 -7.75 -2.60
C GLY A 226 16.02 -6.64 -2.69
N PRO A 227 15.99 -5.89 -3.80
CA PRO A 227 15.04 -4.81 -3.99
C PRO A 227 13.62 -5.32 -4.27
N CYS A 228 12.62 -4.61 -3.73
CA CYS A 228 11.22 -4.80 -4.08
C CYS A 228 10.82 -3.75 -5.10
N THR A 229 10.67 -4.16 -6.37
CA THR A 229 10.37 -3.22 -7.45
C THR A 229 9.49 -3.78 -8.57
N GLY A 230 8.72 -2.91 -9.20
CA GLY A 230 7.96 -3.22 -10.41
C GLY A 230 6.77 -4.16 -10.15
N ASN A 231 6.29 -4.24 -8.92
CA ASN A 231 5.21 -5.15 -8.54
C ASN A 231 3.84 -4.52 -8.84
N TYR A 232 2.97 -5.28 -9.48
CA TYR A 232 1.59 -4.91 -9.77
C TYR A 232 0.63 -5.95 -9.21
N MET A 233 -0.34 -5.49 -8.41
CA MET A 233 -1.46 -6.29 -7.91
C MET A 233 -2.80 -5.67 -8.29
N GLU A 234 -3.77 -6.50 -8.68
CA GLU A 234 -5.12 -6.02 -9.01
C GLU A 234 -5.84 -5.56 -7.75
N ARG A 235 -5.84 -6.38 -6.70
CA ARG A 235 -6.52 -6.07 -5.44
C ARG A 235 -5.82 -6.68 -4.24
N ILE A 236 -5.74 -5.92 -3.16
CA ILE A 236 -5.42 -6.43 -1.82
C ILE A 236 -6.60 -6.11 -0.90
N THR A 237 -7.14 -7.12 -0.25
CA THR A 237 -8.19 -7.00 0.77
C THR A 237 -7.65 -7.46 2.11
N VAL A 238 -7.75 -6.61 3.12
CA VAL A 238 -7.30 -6.89 4.48
C VAL A 238 -8.50 -6.93 5.42
N GLY A 239 -8.53 -7.94 6.27
CA GLY A 239 -9.54 -8.15 7.28
C GLY A 239 -10.87 -8.67 6.74
N LEU A 240 -11.88 -8.72 7.62
CA LEU A 240 -13.20 -9.23 7.32
C LEU A 240 -14.27 -8.17 7.62
N TYR A 241 -15.41 -8.29 6.95
CA TYR A 241 -16.57 -7.46 7.27
C TYR A 241 -17.12 -7.78 8.68
N ASP A 242 -17.07 -9.05 9.05
CA ASP A 242 -17.41 -9.55 10.38
C ASP A 242 -16.21 -10.30 10.97
N ASN A 243 -15.65 -9.75 12.04
CA ASN A 243 -14.54 -10.36 12.79
C ASN A 243 -15.05 -11.22 13.96
N ALA A 244 -16.36 -11.44 14.11
CA ALA A 244 -16.90 -12.28 15.18
C ALA A 244 -16.28 -13.69 15.16
N GLY A 245 -15.77 -14.11 16.31
CA GLY A 245 -15.14 -15.42 16.48
C GLY A 245 -13.70 -15.53 15.99
N TRP A 246 -13.04 -14.43 15.64
CA TRP A 246 -11.59 -14.36 15.41
C TRP A 246 -10.87 -13.92 16.70
N PRO A 247 -9.76 -14.58 17.10
CA PRO A 247 -9.09 -14.26 18.36
C PRO A 247 -8.27 -12.97 18.30
N ASP A 248 -7.89 -12.53 17.11
CA ASP A 248 -7.06 -11.35 16.89
C ASP A 248 -7.69 -10.42 15.86
N VAL A 249 -7.46 -9.13 16.04
CA VAL A 249 -7.74 -8.12 15.02
C VAL A 249 -6.65 -8.24 13.95
N THR A 250 -7.05 -8.24 12.68
CA THR A 250 -6.08 -8.26 11.58
C THR A 250 -5.32 -6.94 11.57
N MET A 251 -3.99 -6.95 11.52
CA MET A 251 -3.26 -5.68 11.32
C MET A 251 -3.31 -5.26 9.84
N GLY A 252 -3.03 -3.98 9.56
CA GLY A 252 -2.92 -3.51 8.18
C GLY A 252 -1.66 -4.03 7.47
N GLY A 253 -1.30 -3.39 6.37
CA GLY A 253 -0.01 -3.61 5.73
C GLY A 253 1.01 -2.53 6.02
N ILE A 254 2.25 -2.86 5.68
CA ILE A 254 3.40 -1.96 5.81
C ILE A 254 4.21 -1.88 4.52
N TYR A 255 4.90 -0.77 4.35
CA TYR A 255 6.01 -0.65 3.42
C TYR A 255 7.31 -0.46 4.21
N ASP A 256 8.31 -1.27 3.86
CA ASP A 256 9.53 -1.45 4.64
C ASP A 256 10.77 -1.40 3.71
N ALA A 257 11.19 -0.18 3.38
CA ALA A 257 12.44 0.11 2.68
C ALA A 257 13.58 0.19 3.71
N HIS A 258 14.27 -0.94 3.88
CA HIS A 258 15.31 -1.13 4.88
C HIS A 258 16.71 -1.16 4.27
N ASP A 259 17.74 -1.09 5.11
CA ASP A 259 19.16 -1.06 4.72
C ASP A 259 19.52 -0.01 3.64
N GLY A 260 18.77 1.10 3.58
CA GLY A 260 18.93 2.10 2.51
C GLY A 260 18.50 1.63 1.11
N VAL A 261 17.86 0.47 0.99
CA VAL A 261 17.41 -0.10 -0.29
C VAL A 261 16.00 0.35 -0.60
N THR A 262 15.81 0.88 -1.81
CA THR A 262 14.55 1.52 -2.23
C THR A 262 13.45 0.51 -2.57
N ILE A 263 12.22 0.78 -2.15
CA ILE A 263 11.02 0.18 -2.75
C ILE A 263 10.60 1.08 -3.92
N ASP A 264 10.40 0.52 -5.12
CA ASP A 264 10.13 1.34 -6.32
C ASP A 264 9.06 0.74 -7.24
N GLY A 265 8.16 1.57 -7.76
CA GLY A 265 7.30 1.18 -8.88
C GLY A 265 6.25 0.14 -8.49
N ILE A 266 5.62 0.31 -7.32
CA ILE A 266 4.55 -0.57 -6.84
C ILE A 266 3.20 -0.02 -7.28
N SER A 267 2.36 -0.88 -7.86
CA SER A 267 1.02 -0.53 -8.31
C SER A 267 -0.02 -1.47 -7.72
N ILE A 268 -1.04 -0.91 -7.06
CA ILE A 268 -2.18 -1.65 -6.52
C ILE A 268 -3.44 -1.08 -7.18
N GLY A 269 -4.21 -1.92 -7.87
CA GLY A 269 -5.47 -1.48 -8.47
C GLY A 269 -6.46 -1.02 -7.40
N GLU A 270 -6.73 -1.88 -6.42
CA GLU A 270 -7.61 -1.59 -5.28
C GLU A 270 -7.05 -2.12 -3.96
N LEU A 271 -6.89 -1.25 -2.96
CA LEU A 271 -6.55 -1.60 -1.59
C LEU A 271 -7.77 -1.40 -0.70
N VAL A 272 -8.28 -2.49 -0.12
CA VAL A 272 -9.43 -2.48 0.80
C VAL A 272 -8.98 -2.96 2.17
N VAL A 273 -9.24 -2.18 3.21
CA VAL A 273 -8.90 -2.50 4.60
C VAL A 273 -10.16 -2.42 5.45
N ARG A 274 -10.48 -3.49 6.19
CA ARG A 274 -11.70 -3.59 6.99
C ARG A 274 -11.42 -4.13 8.37
N ASN A 275 -11.95 -3.47 9.40
CA ASN A 275 -11.89 -3.93 10.79
C ASN A 275 -10.47 -4.38 11.19
N ALA A 276 -9.50 -3.52 10.89
CA ALA A 276 -8.08 -3.77 11.08
C ALA A 276 -7.45 -2.68 11.96
N SER A 277 -6.23 -2.91 12.44
CA SER A 277 -5.58 -1.91 13.32
C SER A 277 -4.96 -0.71 12.59
N TRP A 278 -4.56 -0.88 11.34
CA TRP A 278 -4.10 0.18 10.43
C TRP A 278 -4.40 -0.20 8.99
N GLY A 279 -4.14 0.70 8.03
CA GLY A 279 -4.28 0.41 6.60
C GLY A 279 -2.93 0.17 5.92
N LEU A 280 -2.26 1.22 5.44
CA LEU A 280 -0.91 1.14 4.88
C LEU A 280 -0.01 2.20 5.51
N ILE A 281 1.02 1.76 6.24
CA ILE A 281 1.89 2.63 7.03
C ILE A 281 3.38 2.31 6.78
N PRO A 282 4.32 3.23 7.08
CA PRO A 282 5.73 2.89 7.09
C PRO A 282 6.06 1.90 8.21
N SER A 283 7.07 1.06 7.98
CA SER A 283 7.79 0.39 9.06
C SER A 283 8.56 1.42 9.91
N ASP A 284 8.66 1.18 11.23
CA ASP A 284 9.37 2.05 12.16
C ASP A 284 10.88 2.18 11.85
N GLU A 285 11.45 1.18 11.17
CA GLU A 285 12.88 1.12 10.87
C GLU A 285 13.22 1.56 9.44
N ASN A 286 12.29 2.18 8.70
CA ASN A 286 12.55 2.63 7.33
C ASN A 286 13.80 3.51 7.21
N THR A 287 14.75 3.08 6.37
CA THR A 287 16.00 3.80 6.07
C THR A 287 16.16 4.15 4.59
N GLY A 288 15.52 3.39 3.69
CA GLY A 288 15.49 3.63 2.25
C GLY A 288 14.33 4.53 1.81
N PHE A 289 14.34 4.91 0.53
CA PHE A 289 13.25 5.65 -0.10
C PHE A 289 12.13 4.71 -0.58
N VAL A 290 10.93 5.27 -0.72
CA VAL A 290 9.78 4.56 -1.29
C VAL A 290 9.21 5.39 -2.45
N THR A 291 9.44 4.93 -3.67
CA THR A 291 9.27 5.72 -4.87
C THR A 291 8.23 5.14 -5.83
N ASN A 292 7.55 6.01 -6.57
CA ASN A 292 6.68 5.63 -7.68
C ASN A 292 5.57 4.63 -7.30
N ILE A 293 4.83 4.96 -6.24
CA ILE A 293 3.73 4.12 -5.74
C ILE A 293 2.40 4.60 -6.31
N ASN A 294 1.61 3.69 -6.85
CA ASN A 294 0.27 3.98 -7.38
C ASN A 294 -0.79 3.09 -6.73
N ILE A 295 -1.80 3.69 -6.13
CA ILE A 295 -2.99 3.01 -5.61
C ILE A 295 -4.20 3.55 -6.37
N GLY A 296 -4.84 2.73 -7.21
CA GLY A 296 -5.99 3.16 -8.00
C GLY A 296 -7.16 3.57 -7.11
N ARG A 297 -7.57 2.69 -6.20
CA ARG A 297 -8.60 2.94 -5.20
C ARG A 297 -8.16 2.50 -3.82
N TYR A 298 -8.33 3.37 -2.83
CA TYR A 298 -8.07 3.05 -1.41
C TYR A 298 -9.36 3.11 -0.59
N SER A 299 -9.68 2.05 0.13
CA SER A 299 -10.86 2.00 1.00
C SER A 299 -10.51 1.50 2.39
N ALA A 300 -10.92 2.22 3.43
CA ALA A 300 -10.67 1.86 4.83
C ALA A 300 -11.94 2.01 5.68
N PHE A 301 -12.37 0.92 6.32
CA PHE A 301 -13.61 0.87 7.11
C PHE A 301 -13.36 0.22 8.46
N GLY A 302 -13.64 0.92 9.56
CA GLY A 302 -13.42 0.35 10.90
C GLY A 302 -11.94 0.14 11.23
N VAL A 303 -11.07 1.07 10.80
CA VAL A 303 -9.61 0.91 10.94
C VAL A 303 -9.10 1.67 12.15
N TYR A 304 -8.87 0.97 13.28
CA TYR A 304 -8.58 1.60 14.57
C TYR A 304 -7.29 1.11 15.21
N GLY A 305 -6.40 2.07 15.49
CA GLY A 305 -5.11 1.88 16.15
C GLY A 305 -4.41 3.21 16.42
N ASN A 306 -3.08 3.19 16.48
CA ASN A 306 -2.28 4.40 16.76
C ASN A 306 -1.93 5.22 15.51
N TYR A 307 -2.42 4.82 14.34
CA TYR A 307 -2.03 5.39 13.05
C TYR A 307 -3.22 5.96 12.28
N TYR A 308 -2.93 6.86 11.35
CA TYR A 308 -3.85 7.15 10.26
C TYR A 308 -4.00 5.88 9.40
N SER A 309 -5.16 5.71 8.77
CA SER A 309 -5.43 4.53 7.95
C SER A 309 -4.38 4.40 6.83
N LEU A 310 -3.92 5.52 6.26
CA LEU A 310 -2.79 5.54 5.35
C LEU A 310 -1.81 6.64 5.77
N THR A 311 -0.52 6.30 5.84
CA THR A 311 0.55 7.25 6.19
C THR A 311 1.61 7.24 5.09
N ILE A 312 1.94 8.42 4.58
CA ILE A 312 3.02 8.68 3.63
C ILE A 312 4.10 9.47 4.40
N ASP A 313 5.27 8.89 4.58
CA ASP A 313 6.35 9.45 5.40
C ASP A 313 7.27 10.41 4.63
N ASN A 314 8.33 10.87 5.27
CA ASN A 314 9.30 11.83 4.73
C ASN A 314 10.23 11.26 3.66
N ARG A 315 10.22 9.96 3.41
CA ARG A 315 11.05 9.28 2.39
C ARG A 315 10.22 8.79 1.20
N CYS A 316 8.95 9.18 1.14
CA CYS A 316 8.07 8.89 0.03
C CYS A 316 8.21 9.92 -1.09
N VAL A 317 8.39 9.45 -2.33
CA VAL A 317 8.47 10.29 -3.53
C VAL A 317 7.59 9.71 -4.64
N GLY A 318 6.79 10.55 -5.30
CA GLY A 318 6.01 10.11 -6.47
C GLY A 318 4.90 9.11 -6.11
N TRP A 319 4.06 9.44 -5.12
CA TRP A 319 2.92 8.61 -4.76
C TRP A 319 1.63 9.15 -5.36
N THR A 320 0.83 8.29 -5.96
CA THR A 320 -0.50 8.64 -6.49
C THR A 320 -1.57 7.72 -5.91
N ILE A 321 -2.61 8.32 -5.33
CA ILE A 321 -3.86 7.66 -4.96
C ILE A 321 -4.94 8.22 -5.89
N GLY A 322 -5.63 7.36 -6.64
CA GLY A 322 -6.65 7.78 -7.59
C GLY A 322 -7.92 8.28 -6.88
N GLU A 323 -8.56 7.37 -6.14
CA GLU A 323 -9.74 7.66 -5.33
C GLU A 323 -9.65 7.02 -3.95
N HIS A 324 -10.30 7.63 -2.94
CA HIS A 324 -10.39 7.02 -1.62
C HIS A 324 -11.72 7.19 -0.90
N ARG A 325 -12.06 6.17 -0.09
CA ARG A 325 -13.21 6.18 0.82
C ARG A 325 -12.85 5.62 2.18
N ILE A 326 -12.85 6.50 3.17
CA ILE A 326 -12.46 6.16 4.54
C ILE A 326 -13.61 6.49 5.48
N SER A 327 -13.96 5.55 6.35
CA SER A 327 -14.89 5.85 7.43
C SER A 327 -14.64 5.05 8.69
N ASN A 328 -14.91 5.66 9.84
CA ASN A 328 -14.77 5.02 11.14
C ASN A 328 -13.35 4.48 11.32
N ALA A 329 -12.35 5.37 11.21
CA ALA A 329 -10.96 5.05 11.41
C ALA A 329 -10.33 5.89 12.53
N SER A 330 -9.11 5.55 12.95
CA SER A 330 -8.34 6.42 13.84
C SER A 330 -8.09 7.78 13.17
N GLY A 331 -7.56 7.79 11.96
CA GLY A 331 -7.46 8.96 11.08
C GLY A 331 -7.52 8.54 9.61
N GLY A 332 -7.72 9.48 8.68
CA GLY A 332 -7.81 9.12 7.26
C GLY A 332 -6.45 8.95 6.58
N ILE A 333 -6.00 9.96 5.84
CA ILE A 333 -4.70 9.96 5.14
C ILE A 333 -3.78 10.99 5.78
N ARG A 334 -2.55 10.58 6.10
CA ARG A 334 -1.48 11.47 6.56
C ARG A 334 -0.37 11.55 5.51
N VAL A 335 0.06 12.76 5.17
CA VAL A 335 1.16 13.05 4.25
C VAL A 335 2.18 13.95 4.94
N HIS A 336 3.42 13.48 5.07
CA HIS A 336 4.50 14.22 5.70
C HIS A 336 4.90 15.47 4.88
N PRO A 337 5.22 16.62 5.50
CA PRO A 337 5.60 17.84 4.79
C PRO A 337 6.87 17.72 3.93
N ASP A 338 7.79 16.84 4.29
CA ASP A 338 9.02 16.59 3.52
C ASP A 338 8.85 15.57 2.37
N SER A 339 7.67 14.96 2.22
CA SER A 339 7.39 14.07 1.10
C SER A 339 7.30 14.86 -0.22
N VAL A 340 7.63 14.19 -1.34
CA VAL A 340 7.78 14.84 -2.64
C VAL A 340 6.86 14.20 -3.68
N GLU A 341 6.25 15.03 -4.53
CA GLU A 341 5.37 14.57 -5.63
C GLU A 341 4.25 13.62 -5.16
N ILE A 342 3.50 14.03 -4.14
CA ILE A 342 2.38 13.25 -3.60
C ILE A 342 1.06 13.77 -4.18
N ASN A 343 0.27 12.88 -4.77
CA ASN A 343 -1.09 13.14 -5.22
C ASN A 343 -2.05 12.19 -4.51
N ILE A 344 -2.95 12.71 -3.68
CA ILE A 344 -3.94 11.87 -2.96
C ILE A 344 -5.30 11.79 -3.67
N GLY A 345 -5.45 12.39 -4.85
CA GLY A 345 -6.67 12.26 -5.65
C GLY A 345 -7.93 12.83 -5.01
N THR A 346 -9.10 12.30 -5.39
CA THR A 346 -10.42 12.73 -4.90
C THR A 346 -10.99 11.69 -3.95
N GLY A 347 -11.63 12.10 -2.85
CA GLY A 347 -12.23 11.11 -1.96
C GLY A 347 -12.92 11.67 -0.73
N SER A 348 -13.29 10.77 0.18
CA SER A 348 -13.99 11.11 1.42
C SER A 348 -13.38 10.43 2.64
N SER A 349 -13.32 11.16 3.75
CA SER A 349 -12.86 10.67 5.06
C SER A 349 -13.78 11.18 6.15
N LYS A 350 -14.43 10.26 6.88
CA LYS A 350 -15.46 10.64 7.87
C LYS A 350 -15.56 9.75 9.10
N GLY A 351 -16.12 10.29 10.18
CA GLY A 351 -16.38 9.51 11.40
C GLY A 351 -15.10 9.04 12.10
N ASN A 352 -13.97 9.71 11.85
CA ASN A 352 -12.69 9.33 12.45
C ASN A 352 -12.54 9.94 13.85
N THR A 353 -11.72 9.32 14.71
CA THR A 353 -11.39 9.91 16.03
C THR A 353 -10.43 11.09 15.91
N GLU A 354 -9.52 11.04 14.95
CA GLU A 354 -8.58 12.10 14.57
C GLU A 354 -9.12 12.90 13.38
N SER A 355 -8.25 13.70 12.74
CA SER A 355 -8.60 14.42 11.53
C SER A 355 -8.87 13.50 10.34
N GLY A 356 -9.75 13.96 9.45
CA GLY A 356 -10.05 13.28 8.20
C GLY A 356 -8.80 13.13 7.33
N TYR A 357 -7.95 14.15 7.35
CA TYR A 357 -6.66 14.19 6.66
C TYR A 357 -5.65 14.95 7.52
N ALA A 358 -4.37 14.60 7.39
CA ALA A 358 -3.26 15.38 7.93
C ALA A 358 -2.26 15.63 6.80
N LEU A 359 -2.30 16.81 6.20
CA LEU A 359 -1.71 17.07 4.89
C LEU A 359 -0.61 18.12 4.96
N GLY A 360 0.58 17.76 4.47
CA GLY A 360 1.66 18.69 4.22
C GLY A 360 2.36 18.41 2.90
N GLY A 361 3.23 19.34 2.52
CA GLY A 361 4.15 19.20 1.39
C GLY A 361 4.05 20.31 0.36
N ASN A 362 5.18 20.74 -0.18
CA ASN A 362 5.24 21.77 -1.22
C ASN A 362 4.71 21.27 -2.57
N SER A 363 4.91 19.99 -2.85
CA SER A 363 4.48 19.30 -4.07
C SER A 363 3.27 18.40 -3.82
N LEU A 364 2.60 18.52 -2.68
CA LEU A 364 1.32 17.86 -2.46
C LEU A 364 0.32 18.39 -3.50
N SER A 365 -0.48 17.48 -4.03
CA SER A 365 -1.67 17.79 -4.81
C SER A 365 -2.82 16.89 -4.38
N HIS A 366 -4.04 17.38 -4.54
CA HIS A 366 -5.24 16.61 -4.27
C HIS A 366 -6.39 17.12 -5.13
N GLY A 367 -7.35 16.23 -5.39
CA GLY A 367 -8.64 16.60 -5.97
C GLY A 367 -9.59 17.12 -4.90
N ILE A 368 -10.89 16.97 -5.16
CA ILE A 368 -11.91 17.36 -4.18
C ILE A 368 -11.91 16.34 -3.04
N ILE A 369 -11.76 16.83 -1.81
CA ILE A 369 -11.83 15.98 -0.62
C ILE A 369 -13.02 16.35 0.24
N PHE A 370 -13.78 15.34 0.67
CA PHE A 370 -14.86 15.48 1.64
C PHE A 370 -14.36 15.02 3.00
N ALA A 371 -14.26 15.93 3.96
CA ALA A 371 -13.82 15.68 5.32
C ALA A 371 -14.93 16.08 6.29
N ASN A 372 -15.70 15.12 6.80
CA ASN A 372 -16.89 15.41 7.60
C ASN A 372 -16.98 14.51 8.84
N GLU A 373 -17.63 14.97 9.91
CA GLU A 373 -17.89 14.14 11.10
C GLU A 373 -16.61 13.59 11.76
N ASN A 374 -15.46 14.27 11.61
CA ASN A 374 -14.21 13.85 12.24
C ASN A 374 -14.06 14.47 13.64
N GLY A 375 -13.42 13.74 14.55
CA GLY A 375 -13.25 14.14 15.95
C GLY A 375 -12.36 15.37 16.16
N LYS A 376 -11.49 15.69 15.18
CA LYS A 376 -10.66 16.91 15.16
C LYS A 376 -11.04 17.80 13.97
N TYR A 377 -10.07 18.31 13.22
CA TYR A 377 -10.32 19.07 11.99
C TYR A 377 -10.70 18.14 10.83
N GLY A 378 -11.39 18.66 9.82
CA GLY A 378 -11.51 17.96 8.54
C GLY A 378 -10.13 17.66 7.94
N VAL A 379 -9.28 18.69 7.86
CA VAL A 379 -7.88 18.62 7.46
C VAL A 379 -7.00 19.28 8.51
N ASP A 380 -6.04 18.53 9.03
CA ASP A 380 -4.93 19.07 9.80
C ASP A 380 -3.79 19.45 8.85
N TYR A 381 -3.47 20.74 8.77
CA TYR A 381 -2.40 21.25 7.92
C TYR A 381 -1.04 21.09 8.59
N LEU A 382 -0.14 20.35 7.93
CA LEU A 382 1.19 20.00 8.43
C LEU A 382 2.32 20.87 7.86
N GLY A 383 2.02 21.86 7.02
CA GLY A 383 3.02 22.74 6.39
C GLY A 383 3.16 22.56 4.88
N GLY A 384 3.85 23.51 4.24
CA GLY A 384 4.07 23.53 2.78
C GLY A 384 2.92 24.14 1.98
N VAL A 385 3.12 24.37 0.68
CA VAL A 385 2.16 25.15 -0.13
C VAL A 385 1.18 24.33 -0.98
N GLY A 386 1.22 23.00 -0.90
CA GLY A 386 0.46 22.12 -1.79
C GLY A 386 -1.02 21.94 -1.43
N LEU A 387 -1.44 22.30 -0.21
CA LEU A 387 -2.83 22.17 0.21
C LEU A 387 -3.70 23.24 -0.49
N ASP A 388 -4.76 22.83 -1.19
CA ASP A 388 -5.73 23.74 -1.77
C ASP A 388 -7.04 23.73 -0.98
N ALA A 389 -7.22 24.74 -0.13
CA ALA A 389 -8.42 24.85 0.70
C ALA A 389 -9.72 24.99 -0.09
N SER A 390 -9.69 25.45 -1.35
CA SER A 390 -10.89 25.58 -2.19
C SER A 390 -11.48 24.23 -2.62
N LEU A 391 -10.68 23.16 -2.52
CA LEU A 391 -11.07 21.80 -2.88
C LEU A 391 -11.50 20.96 -1.66
N ILE A 392 -11.52 21.55 -0.46
CA ILE A 392 -11.91 20.88 0.79
C ILE A 392 -13.39 21.14 1.06
N ARG A 393 -14.16 20.09 1.30
CA ARG A 393 -15.60 20.16 1.59
C ARG A 393 -15.91 19.45 2.89
N GLY A 394 -16.79 20.03 3.71
CA GLY A 394 -17.20 19.45 4.99
C GLY A 394 -17.61 20.53 5.98
N PHE A 395 -18.43 20.16 6.96
CA PHE A 395 -19.07 21.16 7.84
C PHE A 395 -19.15 20.74 9.31
N THR A 396 -19.20 19.44 9.62
CA THR A 396 -19.51 18.95 10.98
C THR A 396 -18.30 18.29 11.67
N ASN A 397 -17.13 18.91 11.55
CA ASN A 397 -15.90 18.44 12.23
C ASN A 397 -15.74 19.11 13.60
N GLY A 398 -15.18 18.40 14.57
CA GLY A 398 -15.07 18.86 15.96
C GLY A 398 -14.35 20.21 16.12
N PHE A 399 -13.27 20.44 15.37
CA PHE A 399 -12.46 21.67 15.46
C PHE A 399 -12.58 22.61 14.25
N GLY A 400 -13.36 22.25 13.23
CA GLY A 400 -13.51 23.03 12.00
C GLY A 400 -12.98 22.31 10.76
N LEU A 401 -13.04 22.98 9.59
CA LEU A 401 -12.73 22.33 8.32
C LEU A 401 -11.23 22.13 8.08
N ALA A 402 -10.41 23.15 8.35
CA ALA A 402 -8.96 23.10 8.23
C ALA A 402 -8.30 23.76 9.45
N SER A 403 -7.19 23.22 9.95
CA SER A 403 -6.48 23.79 11.12
C SER A 403 -5.73 25.08 10.80
N ALA A 404 -5.28 25.26 9.55
CA ALA A 404 -4.68 26.48 9.02
C ALA A 404 -4.66 26.45 7.48
N LEU A 405 -4.23 27.55 6.87
CA LEU A 405 -4.03 27.68 5.42
C LEU A 405 -2.54 27.79 5.10
N PRO A 406 -2.10 27.38 3.89
CA PRO A 406 -0.75 27.67 3.46
C PRO A 406 -0.52 29.17 3.32
N SER A 407 0.73 29.59 3.55
CA SER A 407 1.13 31.00 3.50
C SER A 407 2.31 31.18 2.56
N ALA A 408 2.28 32.24 1.77
CA ALA A 408 3.36 32.62 0.86
C ALA A 408 4.46 33.44 1.57
N ARG A 409 4.35 33.68 2.88
CA ARG A 409 5.31 34.48 3.66
C ARG A 409 6.67 33.78 3.74
N ASP A 410 7.73 34.50 3.38
CA ASP A 410 9.12 34.09 3.57
C ASP A 410 9.78 34.92 4.69
N GLY A 411 9.60 34.47 5.94
CA GLY A 411 10.23 35.08 7.10
C GLY A 411 9.44 36.25 7.71
N ASN A 412 10.11 37.39 7.93
CA ASN A 412 9.56 38.57 8.62
C ASN A 412 9.55 39.78 7.67
N PRO A 413 8.78 40.85 7.98
CA PRO A 413 8.87 42.11 7.23
C PRO A 413 10.30 42.64 7.15
N LEU A 414 10.64 43.25 6.01
CA LEU A 414 11.98 43.74 5.69
C LEU A 414 12.08 45.25 5.91
N ASN A 415 13.29 45.82 5.86
CA ASN A 415 13.53 47.27 5.78
C ASN A 415 12.74 48.14 6.79
N GLY A 416 12.67 47.69 8.05
CA GLY A 416 11.99 48.43 9.12
C GLY A 416 10.47 48.46 9.02
N TRP A 417 9.88 47.72 8.07
CA TRP A 417 8.44 47.43 8.09
C TRP A 417 8.13 46.52 9.29
N ALA A 418 6.91 46.59 9.80
CA ALA A 418 6.48 45.76 10.92
C ALA A 418 5.03 45.30 10.74
N ASP A 419 4.75 44.05 11.08
CA ASP A 419 3.40 43.51 11.06
C ASP A 419 2.58 44.14 12.20
N THR A 420 1.36 44.56 11.88
CA THR A 420 0.39 45.06 12.87
C THR A 420 -0.29 43.92 13.65
N GLY A 421 0.00 42.67 13.29
CA GLY A 421 -0.67 41.45 13.75
C GLY A 421 -1.80 41.02 12.80
N ALA A 422 -2.02 41.73 11.70
CA ALA A 422 -3.08 41.47 10.74
C ALA A 422 -2.56 41.09 9.35
N PHE A 423 -1.27 41.31 9.04
CA PHE A 423 -0.74 41.03 7.71
C PHE A 423 -0.61 39.53 7.45
N ASP A 424 -1.19 39.08 6.34
CA ASP A 424 -1.04 37.69 5.90
C ASP A 424 -0.99 37.59 4.39
N MET A 425 -0.43 36.46 3.94
CA MET A 425 -0.33 36.10 2.53
C MET A 425 -0.86 34.68 2.29
N PRO A 426 -2.14 34.37 2.59
CA PRO A 426 -2.68 33.03 2.44
C PRO A 426 -2.69 32.59 0.98
N ILE A 427 -2.52 31.28 0.77
CA ILE A 427 -2.55 30.64 -0.54
C ILE A 427 -3.82 29.80 -0.65
N THR A 428 -4.54 29.96 -1.74
CA THR A 428 -5.66 29.08 -2.13
C THR A 428 -5.47 28.66 -3.58
N GLY A 429 -5.24 27.38 -3.80
CA GLY A 429 -4.84 26.84 -5.10
C GLY A 429 -3.55 27.47 -5.61
N LYS A 430 -3.66 28.32 -6.64
CA LYS A 430 -2.52 29.06 -7.21
C LYS A 430 -2.59 30.57 -6.95
N THR A 431 -3.57 31.03 -6.18
CA THR A 431 -3.74 32.43 -5.85
C THR A 431 -3.15 32.70 -4.47
N VAL A 432 -2.30 33.72 -4.39
CA VAL A 432 -1.87 34.33 -3.13
C VAL A 432 -2.69 35.59 -2.93
N SER A 433 -3.40 35.67 -1.80
CA SER A 433 -4.02 36.91 -1.36
C SER A 433 -3.07 37.65 -0.44
N ILE A 434 -2.91 38.95 -0.63
CA ILE A 434 -2.14 39.84 0.25
C ILE A 434 -3.15 40.71 0.98
N ILE A 435 -3.29 40.47 2.28
CA ILE A 435 -4.31 41.07 3.10
C ILE A 435 -3.73 41.61 4.41
N GLY A 436 -4.49 42.47 5.08
CA GLY A 436 -4.09 43.03 6.37
C GLY A 436 -3.21 44.25 6.20
N SER A 437 -2.32 44.51 7.16
CA SER A 437 -1.60 45.78 7.18
C SER A 437 -0.21 45.70 7.80
N LEU A 438 0.68 46.56 7.29
CA LEU A 438 2.03 46.75 7.81
C LEU A 438 2.22 48.19 8.27
N THR A 439 3.01 48.40 9.31
CA THR A 439 3.56 49.70 9.67
C THR A 439 4.63 50.09 8.66
N ARG A 440 4.59 51.34 8.18
CA ARG A 440 5.52 51.90 7.19
C ARG A 440 6.98 51.71 7.62
N GLY A 441 7.77 51.10 6.74
CA GLY A 441 9.23 50.98 6.89
C GLY A 441 10.04 52.11 6.28
N THR A 442 11.35 51.88 6.13
CA THR A 442 12.34 52.89 5.70
C THR A 442 12.74 52.78 4.23
N ALA A 443 12.39 51.69 3.54
CA ALA A 443 12.61 51.49 2.11
C ALA A 443 11.38 50.86 1.45
N ALA A 444 11.32 50.85 0.12
CA ALA A 444 10.14 50.42 -0.62
C ALA A 444 9.80 48.93 -0.45
N VAL A 445 10.80 48.04 -0.41
CA VAL A 445 10.57 46.60 -0.24
C VAL A 445 10.13 46.29 1.19
N ALA A 446 8.87 45.88 1.35
CA ALA A 446 8.25 45.61 2.64
C ALA A 446 8.36 44.15 3.08
N TYR A 447 8.36 43.22 2.14
CA TYR A 447 8.28 41.79 2.44
C TYR A 447 8.80 40.94 1.27
N LYS A 448 9.15 39.68 1.53
CA LYS A 448 9.52 38.67 0.52
C LYS A 448 8.53 37.49 0.55
N SER A 449 8.06 37.06 -0.61
CA SER A 449 7.31 35.81 -0.73
C SER A 449 8.23 34.62 -0.99
N LEU A 450 7.75 33.43 -0.63
CA LEU A 450 8.42 32.17 -0.90
C LEU A 450 8.72 32.05 -2.40
N SER A 451 9.88 31.48 -2.73
CA SER A 451 10.34 31.37 -4.13
C SER A 451 9.33 30.64 -5.03
N ILE A 452 8.63 29.65 -4.51
CA ILE A 452 7.59 28.86 -5.20
C ILE A 452 6.28 29.64 -5.41
N CYS A 453 6.07 30.73 -4.68
CA CYS A 453 4.87 31.55 -4.75
C CYS A 453 5.03 32.79 -5.64
N GLN A 454 6.23 33.12 -6.11
CA GLN A 454 6.51 34.32 -6.90
C GLN A 454 5.66 34.42 -8.18
N PRO A 455 5.24 35.62 -8.61
CA PRO A 455 4.52 35.79 -9.88
C PRO A 455 5.46 35.77 -11.09
N ARG A 456 4.93 35.40 -12.27
CA ARG A 456 5.68 35.47 -13.54
C ARG A 456 5.93 36.88 -14.07
N LYS A 457 5.11 37.84 -13.65
CA LYS A 457 5.20 39.25 -14.04
C LYS A 457 4.88 40.12 -12.85
N ARG A 458 5.33 41.38 -12.87
CA ARG A 458 4.94 42.38 -11.87
C ARG A 458 3.42 42.51 -11.81
N VAL A 459 2.86 42.48 -10.60
CA VAL A 459 1.41 42.62 -10.35
C VAL A 459 1.16 43.81 -9.44
N PRO A 460 0.35 44.81 -9.84
CA PRO A 460 -0.10 45.87 -8.94
C PRO A 460 -0.93 45.28 -7.80
N ILE A 461 -0.62 45.65 -6.56
CA ILE A 461 -1.36 45.23 -5.37
C ILE A 461 -2.09 46.45 -4.82
N PRO A 462 -3.43 46.47 -4.77
CA PRO A 462 -4.15 47.55 -4.14
C PRO A 462 -3.71 47.73 -2.68
N ALA A 463 -3.26 48.94 -2.36
CA ALA A 463 -2.83 49.32 -1.04
C ALA A 463 -3.30 50.73 -0.70
N PHE A 464 -3.58 50.98 0.57
CA PHE A 464 -4.09 52.26 1.07
C PHE A 464 -3.43 52.62 2.39
N GLY A 465 -3.17 53.89 2.62
CA GLY A 465 -2.70 54.38 3.92
C GLY A 465 -3.30 55.74 4.24
N THR A 466 -3.07 56.21 5.47
CA THR A 466 -3.51 57.55 5.90
C THR A 466 -2.34 58.52 5.80
N ASN A 467 -2.50 59.59 5.01
CA ASN A 467 -1.47 60.61 4.85
C ASN A 467 -1.36 61.53 6.07
N ALA A 468 -0.42 62.49 6.05
CA ALA A 468 -0.22 63.44 7.16
C ALA A 468 -1.43 64.35 7.45
N SER A 469 -2.33 64.55 6.49
CA SER A 469 -3.57 65.33 6.67
C SER A 469 -4.74 64.49 7.19
N GLY A 470 -4.50 63.23 7.58
CA GLY A 470 -5.54 62.33 8.09
C GLY A 470 -6.46 61.75 7.01
N THR A 471 -6.10 61.88 5.72
CA THR A 471 -6.89 61.40 4.59
C THR A 471 -6.41 60.04 4.10
N ARG A 472 -7.33 59.11 3.84
CA ARG A 472 -7.01 57.81 3.23
C ARG A 472 -6.65 58.00 1.75
N VAL A 473 -5.46 57.56 1.36
CA VAL A 473 -4.92 57.71 0.00
C VAL A 473 -4.47 56.35 -0.55
N PRO A 474 -4.60 56.10 -1.86
CA PRO A 474 -4.00 54.92 -2.48
C PRO A 474 -2.47 55.00 -2.40
N VAL A 475 -1.84 53.87 -2.15
CA VAL A 475 -0.37 53.72 -2.11
C VAL A 475 0.05 52.83 -3.26
N GLU A 476 0.99 53.31 -4.06
CA GLU A 476 1.55 52.54 -5.16
C GLU A 476 2.34 51.34 -4.61
N CYS A 477 1.89 50.12 -4.92
CA CYS A 477 2.42 48.87 -4.42
C CYS A 477 2.38 47.77 -5.50
N TYR A 478 3.41 46.94 -5.54
CA TYR A 478 3.54 45.84 -6.50
C TYR A 478 4.10 44.59 -5.84
N MET A 479 3.64 43.42 -6.29
CA MET A 479 4.38 42.18 -6.12
C MET A 479 5.30 42.00 -7.33
N GLU A 480 6.60 42.04 -7.08
CA GLU A 480 7.64 41.92 -8.11
C GLU A 480 7.93 40.44 -8.45
N THR A 481 8.55 40.19 -9.61
CA THR A 481 8.83 38.82 -10.10
C THR A 481 9.82 38.05 -9.24
N ASP A 482 10.59 38.75 -8.42
CA ASP A 482 11.52 38.15 -7.46
C ASP A 482 10.85 37.85 -6.09
N GLY A 483 9.54 38.06 -5.98
CA GLY A 483 8.75 37.87 -4.76
C GLY A 483 8.74 39.05 -3.80
N SER A 484 9.34 40.19 -4.15
CA SER A 484 9.35 41.35 -3.28
C SER A 484 8.00 42.07 -3.31
N LEU A 485 7.39 42.29 -2.15
CA LEU A 485 6.28 43.23 -2.00
C LEU A 485 6.85 44.65 -1.92
N ASN A 486 6.79 45.37 -3.04
CA ASN A 486 7.45 46.65 -3.25
C ASN A 486 6.44 47.80 -3.18
N VAL A 487 6.46 48.53 -2.06
CA VAL A 487 5.58 49.66 -1.77
C VAL A 487 6.26 50.96 -2.17
N VAL A 488 6.24 51.27 -3.47
CA VAL A 488 6.91 52.46 -4.06
C VAL A 488 6.38 53.75 -3.45
N GLY A 489 5.07 53.82 -3.18
CA GLY A 489 4.39 54.99 -2.65
C GLY A 489 4.54 55.20 -1.13
N PHE A 490 5.34 54.40 -0.42
CA PHE A 490 5.38 54.38 1.05
C PHE A 490 5.70 55.76 1.69
N ALA A 491 6.47 56.61 1.00
CA ALA A 491 6.83 57.94 1.49
C ALA A 491 5.63 58.90 1.62
N SER A 492 4.50 58.61 0.96
CA SER A 492 3.27 59.39 1.09
C SER A 492 2.57 59.22 2.45
N ILE A 493 2.96 58.19 3.21
CA ILE A 493 2.40 57.85 4.52
C ILE A 493 3.36 58.33 5.61
N PRO A 494 2.94 58.94 6.72
CA PRO A 494 3.83 59.36 7.80
C PRO A 494 4.61 58.20 8.41
N THR A 495 5.79 58.48 8.97
CA THR A 495 6.57 57.47 9.72
C THR A 495 5.73 56.95 10.88
N GLY A 496 5.71 55.63 11.08
CA GLY A 496 4.84 54.97 12.07
C GLY A 496 3.37 54.84 11.63
N GLY A 497 3.01 55.35 10.44
CA GLY A 497 1.69 55.13 9.85
C GLY A 497 1.54 53.71 9.29
N THR A 498 0.30 53.30 9.06
CA THR A 498 -0.07 51.96 8.61
C THR A 498 -0.50 51.97 7.14
N ILE A 499 -0.18 50.89 6.43
CA ILE A 499 -0.60 50.64 5.05
C ILE A 499 -1.36 49.32 5.02
N ASP A 500 -2.61 49.40 4.55
CA ASP A 500 -3.51 48.27 4.35
C ASP A 500 -3.35 47.71 2.94
N PHE A 501 -3.27 46.39 2.82
CA PHE A 501 -3.17 45.66 1.56
C PHE A 501 -4.46 44.86 1.33
N ASN A 502 -4.91 44.82 0.07
CA ASN A 502 -6.00 43.95 -0.34
C ASN A 502 -5.87 43.66 -1.85
N GLY A 503 -5.16 42.59 -2.18
CA GLY A 503 -4.95 42.21 -3.57
C GLY A 503 -4.51 40.78 -3.74
N ASP A 504 -4.67 40.27 -4.95
CA ASP A 504 -4.34 38.89 -5.28
C ASP A 504 -3.32 38.83 -6.42
N TYR A 505 -2.52 37.77 -6.43
CA TYR A 505 -1.69 37.43 -7.57
C TYR A 505 -1.56 35.92 -7.74
N LEU A 506 -1.19 35.48 -8.94
CA LEU A 506 -0.99 34.07 -9.24
C LEU A 506 0.48 33.67 -9.05
N CYS A 507 0.70 32.53 -8.39
CA CYS A 507 1.99 31.85 -8.37
C CYS A 507 2.41 31.45 -9.79
N LYS A 508 3.73 31.36 -10.01
CA LYS A 508 4.33 30.98 -11.30
C LYS A 508 4.03 29.57 -11.79
#